data_AF-A0AA47KP83-F1
#
_entry.id   AF-A0AA47KP83-F1
#
_cell.length_a   1.000
_cell.length_b   1.000
_cell.length_c   1.000
_cell.angle_alpha   90.00
_cell.angle_beta   90.00
_cell.angle_gamma   90.00
#
_symmetry.space_group_name_H-M   'P 1'
#
loop_
_entity.id
_entity.type
_entity.pdbx_description
1 polymer ?
#
loop_
_entity_poly.entity_id
_entity_poly.type
_entity_poly.pdbx_seq_one_letter_code
_entity_poly.pdbx_strand_id
1 'polypeptide(L)'
;MCTRIFNNLNPQYPITARNMDWFWPINTYFYRFPKGMKSRGLSVKSASQLGISKQQVLQWRSEYASLVTIMGGDKKSYAAVDGLNEAGLAVNGLSARRRFSTL
;
A
#
# COMPACT_ATOMS: atom_id res chain seq x y z
N MET A 1 -2.10 7.56 -14.87
CA MET A 1 -2.42 8.00 -13.48
C MET A 1 -3.36 6.96 -12.93
N CYS A 2 -3.13 6.45 -11.72
CA CYS A 2 -4.01 5.40 -11.19
C CYS A 2 -5.45 5.90 -11.10
N THR A 3 -6.41 5.03 -11.41
CA THR A 3 -7.85 5.23 -11.23
C THR A 3 -8.38 4.13 -10.31
N ARG A 4 -9.27 4.50 -9.40
CA ARG A 4 -10.01 3.59 -8.53
C ARG A 4 -11.49 3.84 -8.72
N ILE A 5 -12.27 2.76 -8.82
CA ILE A 5 -13.72 2.80 -8.90
C ILE A 5 -14.28 1.99 -7.74
N PHE A 6 -15.37 2.48 -7.14
CA PHE A 6 -16.20 1.74 -6.21
C PHE A 6 -17.61 1.63 -6.80
N ASN A 7 -18.07 0.41 -7.04
CA ASN A 7 -19.40 0.12 -7.54
C ASN A 7 -20.21 -0.54 -6.42
N ASN A 8 -21.28 0.13 -6.01
CA ASN A 8 -22.22 -0.33 -5.00
C ASN A 8 -23.66 -0.40 -5.53
N LEU A 9 -23.84 -0.49 -6.86
CA LEU A 9 -25.17 -0.60 -7.47
C LEU A 9 -25.92 -1.84 -6.97
N ASN A 10 -25.18 -2.92 -6.66
CA ASN A 10 -25.71 -4.03 -5.89
C ASN A 10 -25.23 -3.92 -4.43
N PRO A 11 -26.12 -3.66 -3.46
CA PRO A 11 -25.74 -3.48 -2.06
C PRO A 11 -25.21 -4.77 -1.40
N GLN A 12 -25.50 -5.94 -1.96
CA GLN A 12 -24.97 -7.22 -1.46
C GLN A 12 -23.55 -7.51 -1.95
N TYR A 13 -23.12 -6.86 -3.05
CA TYR A 13 -21.84 -7.11 -3.70
C TYR A 13 -21.13 -5.80 -4.05
N PRO A 14 -20.65 -5.04 -3.04
CA PRO A 14 -19.83 -3.88 -3.29
C PRO A 14 -18.49 -4.31 -3.92
N ILE A 15 -18.13 -3.70 -5.06
CA ILE A 15 -16.93 -4.03 -5.82
C ILE A 15 -16.00 -2.82 -5.84
N THR A 16 -14.73 -3.03 -5.49
CA THR A 16 -13.66 -2.05 -5.72
C THR A 16 -12.77 -2.54 -6.86
N ALA A 17 -12.48 -1.68 -7.82
CA ALA A 17 -11.55 -1.94 -8.91
C ALA A 17 -10.51 -0.81 -9.01
N ARG A 18 -9.32 -1.15 -9.50
CA ARG A 18 -8.20 -0.22 -9.63
C ARG A 18 -7.31 -0.60 -10.81
N ASN A 19 -6.83 0.38 -11.57
CA ASN A 19 -5.68 0.20 -12.47
C ASN A 19 -4.41 0.81 -11.86
N MET A 20 -3.26 0.19 -12.16
CA MET A 20 -1.94 0.71 -11.80
C MET A 20 -1.24 1.24 -13.04
N ASP A 21 -1.18 2.57 -13.14
CA ASP A 21 -0.46 3.24 -14.22
C ASP A 21 0.90 3.73 -13.71
N TRP A 22 1.97 3.25 -14.32
CA TRP A 22 3.33 3.68 -14.04
C TRP A 22 4.10 3.91 -15.35
N PHE A 23 5.05 4.84 -15.33
CA PHE A 23 5.76 5.26 -16.55
C PHE A 23 6.71 4.18 -17.11
N TRP A 24 7.22 3.31 -16.25
CA TRP A 24 8.11 2.20 -16.64
C TRP A 24 7.59 0.88 -16.09
N PRO A 25 7.94 -0.27 -16.69
CA PRO A 25 7.67 -1.57 -16.11
C PRO A 25 8.27 -1.68 -14.70
N ILE A 26 7.48 -2.26 -13.80
CA ILE A 26 7.89 -2.51 -12.41
C ILE A 26 7.32 -3.85 -11.99
N ASN A 27 8.14 -4.65 -11.31
CA ASN A 27 7.71 -5.96 -10.88
C ASN A 27 6.64 -5.83 -9.80
N THR A 28 5.64 -6.69 -9.92
CA THR A 28 4.54 -6.83 -8.97
C THR A 28 4.53 -8.23 -8.41
N TYR A 29 4.28 -8.34 -7.12
CA TYR A 29 4.21 -9.61 -6.41
C TYR A 29 2.93 -9.67 -5.60
N PHE A 30 2.38 -10.87 -5.44
CA PHE A 30 1.16 -11.08 -4.67
C PHE A 30 1.45 -11.85 -3.40
N TYR A 31 1.27 -11.20 -2.26
CA TYR A 31 1.71 -11.69 -0.95
C TYR A 31 0.52 -11.86 -0.02
N ARG A 32 0.60 -12.89 0.82
CA ARG A 32 -0.29 -13.09 1.97
C ARG A 32 0.43 -12.66 3.23
N PHE A 33 -0.22 -11.78 3.99
CA PHE A 33 0.21 -11.42 5.34
C PHE A 33 -0.74 -12.05 6.37
N PRO A 34 -0.28 -13.00 7.20
CA PRO A 34 -1.11 -13.55 8.27
C PRO A 34 -1.43 -12.53 9.36
N LYS A 35 -2.53 -12.80 10.08
CA LYS A 35 -2.87 -12.15 11.35
C LYS A 35 -1.76 -12.35 12.38
N GLY A 36 -1.57 -11.37 13.25
CA GLY A 36 -0.61 -11.42 14.34
C GLY A 36 0.83 -11.11 13.94
N MET A 37 1.11 -10.74 12.69
CA MET A 37 2.45 -10.37 12.22
C MET A 37 2.91 -9.07 12.88
N LYS A 38 4.13 -9.07 13.43
CA LYS A 38 4.77 -7.85 13.93
C LYS A 38 5.35 -7.05 12.78
N SER A 39 5.08 -5.76 12.74
CA SER A 39 5.53 -4.85 11.67
C SER A 39 6.01 -3.53 12.25
N ARG A 40 6.79 -2.80 11.46
CA ARG A 40 7.35 -1.49 11.82
C ARG A 40 7.30 -0.54 10.63
N GLY A 41 7.14 0.75 10.89
CA GLY A 41 6.95 1.76 9.84
C GLY A 41 8.24 2.10 9.08
N LEU A 42 9.38 2.09 9.78
CA LEU A 42 10.67 2.39 9.20
C LEU A 42 11.73 1.39 9.66
N SER A 43 12.73 1.17 8.81
CA SER A 43 13.95 0.48 9.23
C SER A 43 14.77 1.38 10.18
N VAL A 44 15.60 0.77 11.03
CA VAL A 44 16.50 1.54 11.93
C VAL A 44 17.41 2.48 11.12
N LYS A 45 17.91 2.00 9.97
CA LYS A 45 18.74 2.79 9.06
C LYS A 45 17.98 4.00 8.51
N SER A 46 16.77 3.76 8.00
CA SER A 46 15.91 4.82 7.43
C SER A 46 15.50 5.85 8.48
N ALA A 47 15.16 5.40 9.70
CA ALA A 47 14.82 6.30 10.79
C ALA A 47 16.01 7.19 11.19
N SER A 48 17.21 6.60 11.33
CA SER A 48 18.43 7.35 11.64
C SER A 48 18.79 8.39 10.57
N GLN A 49 18.60 8.05 9.28
CA GLN A 49 18.84 8.98 8.18
C GLN A 49 17.90 10.18 8.19
N LEU A 50 16.71 10.03 8.77
CA LEU A 50 15.69 11.08 8.89
C LEU A 50 15.73 11.80 10.25
N GLY A 51 16.68 11.49 11.13
CA GLY A 51 16.74 12.05 12.48
C GLY A 51 15.59 11.59 13.40
N ILE A 52 14.92 10.49 13.05
CA ILE A 52 13.80 9.92 13.80
C ILE A 52 14.34 8.91 14.82
N SER A 53 14.04 9.11 16.10
CA SER A 53 14.45 8.17 17.15
C SER A 53 13.69 6.84 17.04
N LYS A 54 14.27 5.75 17.56
CA LYS A 54 13.66 4.41 17.49
C LYS A 54 12.28 4.36 18.15
N GLN A 55 12.08 5.15 19.21
CA GLN A 55 10.85 5.26 19.97
C GLN A 55 9.73 5.95 19.18
N GLN A 56 10.08 6.79 18.20
CA GLN A 56 9.12 7.47 17.31
C GLN A 56 8.70 6.61 16.12
N VAL A 57 9.37 5.48 15.86
CA VAL A 57 8.99 4.57 14.78
C VAL A 57 7.78 3.74 15.20
N LEU A 58 6.68 3.90 14.46
CA LEU A 58 5.46 3.12 14.67
C LEU A 58 5.75 1.62 14.60
N GLN A 59 5.27 0.88 15.59
CA GLN A 59 5.27 -0.57 15.63
C GLN A 59 3.83 -1.04 15.79
N TRP A 60 3.44 -2.09 15.07
CA TRP A 60 2.11 -2.65 15.19
C TRP A 60 2.15 -4.17 15.02
N ARG A 61 1.03 -4.79 15.38
CA ARG A 61 0.75 -6.19 15.09
C ARG A 61 -0.51 -6.24 14.23
N SER A 62 -0.48 -7.01 13.14
CA SER A 62 -1.66 -7.13 12.27
C SER A 62 -2.83 -7.76 13.02
N GLU A 63 -3.97 -7.09 13.04
CA GLU A 63 -5.21 -7.63 13.62
C GLU A 63 -5.95 -8.54 12.64
N TYR A 64 -5.75 -8.31 11.34
CA TYR A 64 -6.40 -9.03 10.25
C TYR A 64 -5.35 -9.61 9.30
N ALA A 65 -5.64 -10.80 8.76
CA ALA A 65 -4.92 -11.33 7.61
C ALA A 65 -5.25 -10.50 6.35
N SER A 66 -4.29 -10.38 5.43
CA SER A 66 -4.48 -9.62 4.19
C SER A 66 -3.79 -10.26 2.99
N LEU A 67 -4.35 -9.97 1.82
CA LEU A 67 -3.76 -10.21 0.51
C LEU A 67 -3.35 -8.86 -0.07
N VAL A 68 -2.11 -8.76 -0.51
CA VAL A 68 -1.49 -7.47 -0.87
C VAL A 68 -0.68 -7.62 -2.14
N THR A 69 -0.85 -6.66 -3.04
CA THR A 69 0.06 -6.47 -4.17
C THR A 69 1.22 -5.59 -3.72
N ILE A 70 2.43 -6.12 -3.84
CA ILE A 70 3.68 -5.44 -3.56
C ILE A 70 4.31 -5.03 -4.89
N MET A 71 4.77 -3.79 -4.99
CA MET A 71 5.57 -3.30 -6.12
C MET A 71 6.98 -2.97 -5.69
N GLY A 72 7.93 -3.16 -6.60
CA GLY A 72 9.32 -2.78 -6.39
C GLY A 72 10.30 -3.87 -6.77
N GLY A 73 11.43 -3.88 -6.08
CA GLY A 73 12.51 -4.83 -6.32
C GLY A 73 13.74 -4.44 -5.53
N ASP A 74 14.77 -5.28 -5.60
CA ASP A 74 15.97 -5.16 -4.77
C ASP A 74 16.67 -3.80 -4.91
N LYS A 75 16.56 -3.17 -6.09
CA LYS A 75 17.11 -1.83 -6.36
C LYS A 75 16.21 -0.68 -5.92
N LYS A 76 14.90 -0.89 -5.74
CA LYS A 76 13.89 0.19 -5.53
C LYS A 76 13.04 0.03 -4.27
N SER A 77 13.45 -0.83 -3.34
CA SER A 77 12.66 -1.24 -2.16
C SER A 77 11.28 -1.83 -2.54
N TYR A 78 10.66 -2.53 -1.61
CA TYR A 78 9.32 -3.10 -1.79
C TYR A 78 8.29 -2.23 -1.08
N ALA A 79 7.14 -2.02 -1.71
CA ALA A 79 6.03 -1.26 -1.12
C ALA A 79 4.69 -1.93 -1.42
N ALA A 80 3.82 -2.00 -0.41
CA ALA A 80 2.42 -2.37 -0.59
C ALA A 80 1.69 -1.25 -1.32
N VAL A 81 1.04 -1.59 -2.43
CA VAL A 81 0.36 -0.62 -3.30
C VAL A 81 -1.13 -0.87 -3.44
N ASP A 82 -1.60 -2.06 -3.06
CA ASP A 82 -2.97 -2.52 -3.18
C ASP A 82 -3.20 -3.67 -2.21
N GLY A 83 -4.40 -3.81 -1.65
CA GLY A 83 -4.72 -4.99 -0.86
C GLY A 83 -6.14 -5.02 -0.30
N LEU A 84 -6.49 -6.19 0.22
CA LEU A 84 -7.76 -6.51 0.85
C LEU A 84 -7.49 -7.34 2.12
N ASN A 85 -8.15 -7.03 3.22
CA ASN A 85 -8.09 -7.85 4.43
C ASN A 85 -9.28 -8.82 4.55
N GLU A 86 -9.19 -9.76 5.50
CA GLU A 86 -10.23 -10.76 5.75
C GLU A 86 -11.58 -10.19 6.25
N ALA A 87 -11.61 -8.91 6.65
CA ALA A 87 -12.82 -8.19 7.03
C ALA A 87 -13.45 -7.39 5.86
N GLY A 88 -12.90 -7.50 4.65
CA GLY A 88 -13.42 -6.82 3.46
C GLY A 88 -12.93 -5.38 3.26
N LEU A 89 -11.98 -4.88 4.06
CA LEU A 89 -11.38 -3.56 3.87
C LEU A 89 -10.38 -3.58 2.72
N ALA A 90 -10.72 -2.88 1.63
CA ALA A 90 -9.83 -2.67 0.49
C ALA A 90 -9.08 -1.32 0.61
N VAL A 91 -7.77 -1.33 0.37
CA VAL A 91 -6.92 -0.13 0.41
C VAL A 91 -6.04 -0.08 -0.84
N ASN A 92 -6.00 1.07 -1.52
CA ASN A 92 -5.27 1.27 -2.77
C ASN A 92 -4.37 2.51 -2.69
N GLY A 93 -3.07 2.35 -2.93
CA GLY A 93 -2.12 3.45 -3.06
C GLY A 93 -2.17 4.04 -4.47
N LEU A 94 -2.68 5.27 -4.61
CA LEU A 94 -2.83 5.96 -5.89
C LEU A 94 -1.73 7.00 -6.07
N SER A 95 -1.11 7.03 -7.26
CA SER A 95 -0.20 8.12 -7.62
C SER A 95 -1.00 9.40 -7.84
N ALA A 96 -0.71 10.44 -7.04
CA ALA A 96 -1.24 11.78 -7.24
C ALA A 96 -0.17 12.65 -7.88
N ARG A 97 -0.47 13.26 -9.04
CA ARG A 97 0.36 14.33 -9.59
C ARG A 97 -0.17 15.65 -9.03
N ARG A 98 0.69 16.45 -8.38
CA ARG A 98 0.34 17.86 -8.12
C ARG A 98 0.10 18.52 -9.48
N ARG A 99 -1.13 18.94 -9.76
CA ARG A 99 -1.38 19.93 -10.81
C ARG A 99 -0.78 21.23 -10.28
N PHE A 100 0.39 21.63 -10.77
CA PHE A 100 0.76 23.02 -10.71
C PHE A 100 -0.19 23.74 -11.67
N SER A 101 -1.12 24.53 -11.14
CA SER A 101 -1.83 25.51 -11.94
C SER A 101 -0.82 26.57 -12.34
N THR A 102 -0.27 26.47 -13.55
CA THR A 102 0.33 27.63 -14.21
C THR A 102 -0.81 28.57 -14.57
N LEU A 103 -1.00 29.60 -13.74
CA LEU A 103 -1.49 30.90 -14.20
C LEU A 103 -0.35 31.60 -14.94
#